data_AF-A0A936PM04-F1
#
_entry.id   AF-A0A936PM04-F1
#
_cell.length_a   1.000
_cell.length_b   1.000
_cell.length_c   1.000
_cell.angle_alpha   90.00
_cell.angle_beta   90.00
_cell.angle_gamma   90.00
#
_symmetry.space_group_name_H-M   'P 1'
#
loop_
_entity.id
_entity.type
_entity.pdbx_description
1 polymer ?
#
loop_
_entity_poly.entity_id
_entity_poly.type
_entity_poly.pdbx_seq_one_letter_code
_entity_poly.pdbx_strand_id
1 'polypeptide(L)'
;MKNLLILVFTGALTYGCSNSSNPPAATDAQNQINENQVVFENDMESALAGIPAWSNEKTIIRLSEGVKAHSGEFVTKVDEVDLYSYAFKETFENINEKLPKKVIVKGWFYSPVQNPELGLVMDINENNSTKLWQSYKLMEGSTSVNEWHEFTATFALDQPVKPSYQIKIFGFGAKKTAYFDDIKITFEF
;
A
#
# COMPACT_ATOMS: atom_id res chain seq x y z
N MET A 1 -68.70 -47.35 33.93
CA MET A 1 -68.29 -48.65 33.33
C MET A 1 -67.90 -48.43 31.88
N LYS A 2 -66.59 -48.41 31.59
CA LYS A 2 -66.00 -48.89 30.33
C LYS A 2 -64.48 -48.83 30.46
N ASN A 3 -63.92 -50.02 30.68
CA ASN A 3 -62.66 -50.59 30.20
C ASN A 3 -61.97 -49.77 29.08
N LEU A 4 -60.65 -49.73 28.86
CA LEU A 4 -59.43 -50.46 29.26
C LEU A 4 -58.54 -50.35 27.99
N LEU A 5 -57.20 -50.50 28.11
CA LEU A 5 -56.26 -50.91 27.02
C LEU A 5 -55.92 -49.80 25.97
N ILE A 6 -54.69 -49.51 25.51
CA ILE A 6 -53.33 -50.12 25.58
C ILE A 6 -52.26 -49.09 25.15
N LEU A 7 -50.99 -49.42 25.45
CA LEU A 7 -49.79 -49.37 24.58
C LEU A 7 -48.80 -48.18 24.72
N VAL A 8 -47.86 -48.40 25.66
CA VAL A 8 -46.39 -48.39 25.52
C VAL A 8 -45.81 -47.66 24.29
N PHE A 9 -44.95 -46.67 24.55
CA PHE A 9 -43.67 -46.54 23.85
C PHE A 9 -42.58 -46.04 24.81
N THR A 10 -41.54 -46.86 24.91
CA THR A 10 -40.24 -46.61 25.52
C THR A 10 -39.50 -45.48 24.80
N GLY A 11 -38.78 -44.65 25.54
CA GLY A 11 -37.85 -43.68 24.97
C GLY A 11 -37.12 -42.90 26.06
N ALA A 12 -36.01 -43.45 26.55
CA ALA A 12 -35.04 -42.68 27.32
C ALA A 12 -34.43 -41.60 26.41
N LEU A 13 -34.58 -40.33 26.79
CA LEU A 13 -33.80 -39.24 26.22
C LEU A 13 -33.02 -38.58 27.35
N THR A 14 -31.73 -38.84 27.32
CA THR A 14 -30.69 -38.18 28.10
C THR A 14 -30.54 -36.73 27.65
N TYR A 15 -30.28 -35.86 28.64
CA TYR A 15 -29.90 -34.47 28.49
C TYR A 15 -28.73 -34.28 27.50
N GLY A 16 -28.81 -33.21 26.70
CA GLY A 16 -27.71 -32.70 25.88
C GLY A 16 -28.04 -31.30 25.38
N CYS A 17 -27.20 -30.33 25.71
CA CYS A 17 -27.49 -28.90 25.71
C CYS A 17 -27.85 -28.28 24.35
N SER A 18 -28.70 -27.24 24.43
CA SER A 18 -28.96 -26.26 23.39
C SER A 18 -27.66 -25.70 22.80
N ASN A 19 -27.45 -25.91 21.50
CA ASN A 19 -26.54 -25.09 20.71
C ASN A 19 -27.37 -24.12 19.87
N SER A 20 -27.30 -22.83 20.20
CA SER A 20 -27.79 -21.76 19.33
C SER A 20 -26.89 -21.71 18.10
N SER A 21 -27.44 -21.99 16.93
CA SER A 21 -26.80 -21.77 15.65
C SER A 21 -26.76 -20.26 15.35
N ASN A 22 -25.64 -19.61 15.67
CA ASN A 22 -25.26 -18.38 14.98
C ASN A 22 -24.54 -18.77 13.67
N PRO A 23 -24.80 -18.09 12.54
CA PRO A 23 -23.99 -18.25 11.33
C PRO A 23 -22.53 -17.88 11.65
N PRO A 24 -21.53 -18.54 11.04
CA PRO A 24 -20.14 -18.15 11.23
C PRO A 24 -19.98 -16.70 10.79
N ALA A 25 -19.44 -15.88 11.70
CA ALA A 25 -19.00 -14.54 11.40
C ALA A 25 -18.01 -14.58 10.22
N ALA A 26 -18.10 -13.59 9.34
CA ALA A 26 -17.14 -13.38 8.28
C ALA A 26 -15.73 -13.50 8.85
N THR A 27 -14.96 -14.46 8.34
CA THR A 27 -13.57 -14.65 8.72
C THR A 27 -12.81 -13.38 8.37
N ASP A 28 -12.33 -12.69 9.40
CA ASP A 28 -11.23 -11.74 9.29
C ASP A 28 -10.19 -12.33 8.36
N ALA A 29 -9.88 -11.63 7.27
CA ALA A 29 -8.73 -11.94 6.44
C ALA A 29 -7.52 -11.96 7.38
N GLN A 30 -7.02 -13.16 7.67
CA GLN A 30 -5.87 -13.36 8.53
C GLN A 30 -4.70 -12.58 7.92
N ASN A 31 -4.33 -11.46 8.56
CA ASN A 31 -3.02 -10.85 8.41
C ASN A 31 -1.98 -11.90 8.84
N GLN A 32 -1.55 -12.74 7.91
CA GLN A 32 -0.38 -13.57 8.10
C GLN A 32 0.79 -12.59 8.23
N ILE A 33 1.32 -12.45 9.45
CA ILE A 33 2.58 -11.77 9.69
C ILE A 33 3.63 -12.62 8.96
N ASN A 34 3.98 -12.20 7.75
CA ASN A 34 5.09 -12.79 7.04
C ASN A 34 6.36 -12.16 7.63
N GLU A 35 7.06 -12.90 8.51
CA GLU A 35 8.28 -12.43 9.17
C GLU A 35 9.43 -12.06 8.20
N ASN A 36 9.27 -12.39 6.91
CA ASN A 36 10.23 -12.06 5.86
C ASN A 36 9.86 -10.80 5.06
N GLN A 37 8.76 -10.11 5.40
CA GLN A 37 8.45 -8.82 4.78
C GLN A 37 7.70 -7.85 5.72
N VAL A 38 7.87 -6.55 5.44
CA VAL A 38 7.05 -5.49 6.03
C VAL A 38 6.39 -4.71 4.89
N VAL A 39 5.11 -4.35 5.06
CA VAL A 39 4.31 -3.70 4.03
C VAL A 39 3.73 -2.39 4.55
N PHE A 40 3.84 -1.33 3.75
CA PHE A 40 3.16 -0.05 3.94
C PHE A 40 2.27 0.24 2.74
N GLU A 41 1.06 0.73 2.98
CA GLU A 41 0.09 1.05 1.93
C GLU A 41 -0.45 2.47 2.15
N ASN A 42 -0.73 3.17 1.05
CA ASN A 42 -1.30 4.51 1.05
C ASN A 42 -2.13 4.74 -0.23
N ASP A 43 -3.43 4.90 -0.03
CA ASP A 43 -4.47 5.22 -1.04
C ASP A 43 -4.75 6.73 -1.14
N MET A 44 -3.91 7.57 -0.51
CA MET A 44 -3.99 9.04 -0.45
C MET A 44 -5.18 9.62 0.34
N GLU A 45 -6.21 8.83 0.66
CA GLU A 45 -7.44 9.31 1.29
C GLU A 45 -7.23 9.87 2.70
N SER A 46 -6.27 9.30 3.44
CA SER A 46 -5.94 9.73 4.81
C SER A 46 -4.68 10.62 4.88
N ALA A 47 -4.10 11.01 3.74
CA ALA A 47 -2.81 11.70 3.72
C ALA A 47 -2.82 13.05 4.48
N LEU A 48 -3.96 13.76 4.46
CA LEU A 48 -4.11 15.04 5.15
C LEU A 48 -4.26 14.92 6.69
N ALA A 49 -4.38 13.70 7.22
CA ALA A 49 -4.40 13.46 8.67
C ALA A 49 -3.01 13.57 9.33
N GLY A 50 -1.94 13.75 8.54
CA GLY A 50 -0.58 13.92 9.06
C GLY A 50 0.05 12.61 9.53
N ILE A 51 0.15 11.64 8.61
CA ILE A 51 0.75 10.32 8.89
C ILE A 51 2.27 10.47 9.01
N PRO A 52 2.91 10.17 10.17
CA PRO A 52 4.32 10.50 10.41
C PRO A 52 5.34 9.95 9.39
N ALA A 53 5.10 8.74 8.89
CA ALA A 53 5.95 8.05 7.91
C ALA A 53 5.76 8.56 6.48
N TRP A 54 4.91 9.57 6.28
CA TRP A 54 4.66 10.18 4.98
C TRP A 54 4.83 11.69 5.09
N SER A 55 5.08 12.36 3.97
CA SER A 55 5.24 13.82 3.93
C SER A 55 5.06 14.38 2.55
N ASN A 56 4.91 15.71 2.47
CA ASN A 56 4.67 16.48 1.25
C ASN A 56 3.18 16.54 0.88
N GLU A 57 2.34 16.73 1.91
CA GLU A 57 0.87 16.76 1.90
C GLU A 57 0.32 17.81 0.94
N LYS A 58 1.08 18.87 0.64
CA LYS A 58 0.70 19.90 -0.33
C LYS A 58 0.49 19.36 -1.75
N THR A 59 1.03 18.19 -2.07
CA THR A 59 0.86 17.53 -3.37
C THR A 59 -0.41 16.69 -3.45
N ILE A 60 -1.08 16.47 -2.32
CA ILE A 60 -2.34 15.74 -2.26
C ILE A 60 -3.44 16.65 -2.80
N ILE A 61 -4.11 16.18 -3.85
CA ILE A 61 -5.21 16.90 -4.47
C ILE A 61 -6.39 15.97 -4.64
N ARG A 62 -7.59 16.55 -4.59
CA ARG A 62 -8.79 15.88 -5.08
C ARG A 62 -8.86 16.06 -6.59
N LEU A 63 -8.94 14.97 -7.36
CA LEU A 63 -9.18 15.09 -8.80
C LEU A 63 -10.65 15.45 -9.04
N SER A 64 -10.89 16.54 -9.75
CA SER A 64 -12.23 16.96 -10.20
C SER A 64 -12.38 16.78 -11.71
N GLU A 65 -13.65 16.72 -12.15
CA GLU A 65 -14.17 16.56 -13.52
C GLU A 65 -13.15 16.36 -14.66
N GLY A 66 -13.13 15.15 -15.24
CA GLY A 66 -12.39 14.82 -16.47
C GLY A 66 -11.37 13.69 -16.30
N VAL A 67 -10.74 13.58 -15.12
CA VAL A 67 -9.89 12.45 -14.73
C VAL A 67 -10.32 12.01 -13.33
N LYS A 68 -10.55 10.70 -13.15
CA LYS A 68 -10.84 10.13 -11.82
C LYS A 68 -9.54 9.65 -11.18
N ALA A 69 -9.46 9.74 -9.86
CA ALA A 69 -8.46 9.01 -9.09
C ALA A 69 -8.53 7.51 -9.41
N HIS A 70 -7.43 6.78 -9.21
CA HIS A 70 -7.44 5.34 -9.49
C HIS A 70 -8.34 4.63 -8.47
N SER A 71 -8.20 5.00 -7.20
CA SER A 71 -9.16 4.68 -6.14
C SER A 71 -9.57 5.97 -5.40
N GLY A 72 -10.67 5.92 -4.64
CA GLY A 72 -11.09 7.07 -3.83
C GLY A 72 -11.34 8.37 -4.62
N GLU A 73 -10.88 9.48 -4.05
CA GLU A 73 -11.00 10.83 -4.61
C GLU A 73 -9.67 11.61 -4.66
N PHE A 74 -8.68 11.19 -3.87
CA PHE A 74 -7.41 11.88 -3.70
C PHE A 74 -6.29 11.18 -4.44
N VAL A 75 -5.35 11.97 -4.95
CA VAL A 75 -4.09 11.50 -5.55
C VAL A 75 -2.95 12.40 -5.09
N THR A 76 -1.71 11.97 -5.26
CA THR A 76 -0.58 12.89 -5.23
C THR A 76 -0.24 13.36 -6.64
N LYS A 77 -0.17 14.68 -6.85
CA LYS A 77 0.21 15.32 -8.11
C LYS A 77 1.66 15.77 -8.07
N VAL A 78 2.38 15.52 -9.15
CA VAL A 78 3.64 16.19 -9.47
C VAL A 78 3.48 17.07 -10.71
N ASP A 79 4.23 18.15 -10.81
CA ASP A 79 4.25 19.04 -11.97
C ASP A 79 5.56 19.86 -12.06
N GLU A 80 5.53 21.04 -12.68
CA GLU A 80 6.68 21.94 -12.80
C GLU A 80 7.05 22.66 -11.48
N VAL A 81 6.11 22.77 -10.55
CA VAL A 81 6.30 23.40 -9.23
C VAL A 81 6.62 22.34 -8.20
N ASP A 82 5.78 21.31 -8.11
CA ASP A 82 5.92 20.21 -7.18
C ASP A 82 6.56 19.02 -7.89
N LEU A 83 7.89 19.00 -7.92
CA LEU A 83 8.66 17.98 -8.66
C LEU A 83 8.56 16.58 -8.05
N TYR A 84 8.25 16.49 -6.76
CA TYR A 84 8.24 15.26 -5.98
C TYR A 84 6.85 15.04 -5.40
N SER A 85 6.38 13.80 -5.40
CA SER A 85 5.07 13.42 -4.88
C SER A 85 5.02 13.43 -3.35
N TYR A 86 3.87 13.02 -2.81
CA TYR A 86 3.75 12.54 -1.44
C TYR A 86 4.70 11.37 -1.25
N ALA A 87 5.52 11.45 -0.22
CA ALA A 87 6.72 10.65 -0.06
C ALA A 87 6.64 9.83 1.22
N PHE A 88 6.88 8.53 1.11
CA PHE A 88 7.19 7.69 2.26
C PHE A 88 8.58 8.08 2.77
N LYS A 89 8.75 8.16 4.08
CA LYS A 89 10.03 8.37 4.76
C LYS A 89 10.06 7.61 6.08
N GLU A 90 11.10 6.82 6.32
CA GLU A 90 11.27 6.15 7.61
C GLU A 90 12.73 5.72 7.83
N THR A 91 13.16 5.54 9.08
CA THR A 91 14.44 4.90 9.37
C THR A 91 14.33 3.38 9.28
N PHE A 92 15.40 2.69 8.89
CA PHE A 92 15.37 1.23 8.82
C PHE A 92 15.08 0.56 10.18
N GLU A 93 15.59 1.13 11.27
CA GLU A 93 15.31 0.66 12.64
C GLU A 93 13.84 0.78 13.05
N ASN A 94 13.09 1.74 12.47
CA ASN A 94 11.66 1.86 12.69
C ASN A 94 10.83 0.93 11.79
N ILE A 95 11.39 0.47 10.66
CA ILE A 95 10.74 -0.48 9.75
C ILE A 95 10.82 -1.90 10.30
N ASN A 96 12.03 -2.37 10.65
CA ASN A 96 12.27 -3.71 11.14
C ASN A 96 13.65 -3.82 11.84
N GLU A 97 13.80 -4.80 12.74
CA GLU A 97 15.10 -5.11 13.35
C GLU A 97 16.12 -5.64 12.32
N LYS A 98 15.65 -6.39 11.31
CA LYS A 98 16.47 -6.85 10.18
C LYS A 98 16.57 -5.76 9.11
N LEU A 99 17.71 -5.70 8.43
CA LEU A 99 17.88 -4.81 7.29
C LEU A 99 17.35 -5.47 6.01
N PRO A 100 16.54 -4.76 5.20
CA PRO A 100 15.99 -5.33 3.98
C PRO A 100 17.08 -5.54 2.92
N LYS A 101 16.92 -6.56 2.09
CA LYS A 101 17.74 -6.80 0.89
C LYS A 101 17.14 -6.18 -0.36
N LYS A 102 15.82 -5.96 -0.35
CA LYS A 102 15.06 -5.51 -1.51
C LYS A 102 13.86 -4.69 -1.06
N VAL A 103 13.53 -3.68 -1.85
CA VAL A 103 12.32 -2.89 -1.71
C VAL A 103 11.52 -3.01 -2.99
N ILE A 104 10.26 -3.43 -2.88
CA ILE A 104 9.32 -3.51 -4.00
C ILE A 104 8.26 -2.45 -3.79
N VAL A 105 8.02 -1.63 -4.81
CA VAL A 105 6.97 -0.62 -4.79
C VAL A 105 5.99 -0.90 -5.92
N LYS A 106 4.73 -1.05 -5.56
CA LYS A 106 3.61 -1.15 -6.50
C LYS A 106 2.72 0.07 -6.36
N GLY A 107 1.99 0.35 -7.42
CA GLY A 107 0.94 1.36 -7.40
C GLY A 107 0.56 1.75 -8.81
N TRP A 108 -0.09 2.90 -8.92
CA TRP A 108 -0.63 3.40 -10.17
C TRP A 108 -0.07 4.77 -10.48
N PHE A 109 0.17 5.02 -11.77
CA PHE A 109 0.50 6.35 -12.26
C PHE A 109 -0.38 6.73 -13.45
N TYR A 110 -0.65 8.03 -13.57
CA TYR A 110 -1.31 8.63 -14.72
C TYR A 110 -0.45 9.78 -15.23
N SER A 111 -0.25 9.87 -16.54
CA SER A 111 0.31 11.08 -17.15
C SER A 111 -0.50 11.51 -18.37
N PRO A 112 -0.90 12.80 -18.46
CA PRO A 112 -1.63 13.32 -19.61
C PRO A 112 -0.75 13.51 -20.84
N VAL A 113 0.58 13.48 -20.68
CA VAL A 113 1.56 13.75 -21.74
C VAL A 113 2.71 12.76 -21.66
N GLN A 114 3.41 12.56 -22.78
CA GLN A 114 4.59 11.69 -22.77
C GLN A 114 5.68 12.27 -21.87
N ASN A 115 6.15 11.48 -20.91
CA ASN A 115 7.21 11.89 -19.97
C ASN A 115 8.26 10.78 -19.73
N PRO A 116 9.28 10.64 -20.60
CA PRO A 116 10.30 9.58 -20.49
C PRO A 116 11.19 9.65 -19.23
N GLU A 117 11.09 10.73 -18.47
CA GLU A 117 11.81 10.93 -17.21
C GLU A 117 10.88 10.84 -15.99
N LEU A 118 9.58 10.55 -16.19
CA LEU A 118 8.68 10.19 -15.11
C LEU A 118 9.20 8.92 -14.45
N GLY A 119 9.37 8.95 -13.14
CA GLY A 119 9.93 7.83 -12.43
C GLY A 119 9.53 7.77 -10.97
N LEU A 120 9.78 6.61 -10.38
CA LEU A 120 9.78 6.41 -8.94
C LEU A 120 11.23 6.43 -8.45
N VAL A 121 11.49 7.14 -7.36
CA VAL A 121 12.82 7.30 -6.77
C VAL A 121 12.85 6.64 -5.40
N MET A 122 13.96 5.95 -5.11
CA MET A 122 14.36 5.54 -3.78
C MET A 122 15.66 6.27 -3.40
N ASP A 123 15.58 7.11 -2.36
CA ASP A 123 16.73 7.79 -1.76
C ASP A 123 16.98 7.21 -0.37
N ILE A 124 18.20 6.73 -0.13
CA ILE A 124 18.66 6.36 1.22
C ILE A 124 19.69 7.40 1.62
N ASN A 125 19.46 8.05 2.76
CA ASN A 125 20.33 9.10 3.26
C ASN A 125 20.69 8.91 4.74
N GLU A 126 21.79 9.54 5.13
CA GLU A 126 22.26 9.68 6.51
C GLU A 126 22.35 11.19 6.77
N ASN A 127 21.50 11.73 7.64
CA ASN A 127 21.47 13.17 7.96
C ASN A 127 21.41 14.07 6.70
N ASN A 128 20.53 13.74 5.76
CA ASN A 128 20.37 14.41 4.45
C ASN A 128 21.55 14.26 3.48
N SER A 129 22.59 13.49 3.82
CA SER A 129 23.60 13.05 2.86
C SER A 129 23.13 11.76 2.19
N THR A 130 22.76 11.84 0.90
CA THR A 130 22.43 10.66 0.10
C THR A 130 23.59 9.66 0.09
N LYS A 131 23.25 8.39 0.30
CA LYS A 131 24.13 7.22 0.24
C LYS A 131 23.80 6.34 -0.95
N LEU A 132 22.51 6.17 -1.22
CA LEU A 132 22.02 5.46 -2.39
C LEU A 132 20.88 6.27 -3.01
N TRP A 133 20.96 6.48 -4.31
CA TRP A 133 19.88 7.07 -5.11
C TRP A 133 19.62 6.14 -6.29
N GLN A 134 18.43 5.56 -6.33
CA GLN A 134 17.99 4.71 -7.43
C GLN A 134 16.67 5.25 -7.99
N SER A 135 16.49 5.11 -9.30
CA SER A 135 15.26 5.52 -9.98
C SER A 135 14.76 4.42 -10.90
N TYR A 136 13.46 4.24 -10.92
CA TYR A 136 12.74 3.36 -11.84
C TYR A 136 11.94 4.22 -12.82
N LYS A 137 12.19 4.09 -14.12
CA LYS A 137 11.44 4.83 -15.15
C LYS A 137 10.05 4.21 -15.33
N LEU A 138 9.02 5.06 -15.33
CA LEU A 138 7.62 4.61 -15.41
C LEU A 138 7.05 4.72 -16.82
N MET A 139 7.56 5.64 -17.62
CA MET A 139 7.13 5.78 -19.01
C MET A 139 8.30 5.52 -19.96
N GLU A 140 8.06 4.65 -20.91
CA GLU A 140 8.91 4.44 -22.08
C GLU A 140 8.23 5.01 -23.32
N GLY A 141 8.90 4.99 -24.47
CA GLY A 141 8.39 5.61 -25.70
C GLY A 141 7.06 5.05 -26.22
N SER A 142 6.65 3.86 -25.78
CA SER A 142 5.39 3.20 -26.15
C SER A 142 4.30 3.29 -25.09
N THR A 143 4.56 3.85 -23.92
CA THR A 143 3.55 4.00 -22.86
C THR A 143 2.49 4.99 -23.30
N SER A 144 1.23 4.58 -23.30
CA SER A 144 0.10 5.43 -23.63
C SER A 144 -0.13 6.51 -22.56
N VAL A 145 -0.66 7.64 -22.99
CA VAL A 145 -1.00 8.78 -22.14
C VAL A 145 -2.50 8.82 -21.86
N ASN A 146 -2.89 9.58 -20.83
CA ASN A 146 -4.29 9.80 -20.42
C ASN A 146 -5.01 8.55 -19.89
N GLU A 147 -4.27 7.60 -19.32
CA GLU A 147 -4.84 6.47 -18.59
C GLU A 147 -3.96 6.07 -17.39
N TRP A 148 -4.55 5.30 -16.48
CA TRP A 148 -3.86 4.77 -15.31
C TRP A 148 -3.07 3.51 -15.69
N HIS A 149 -1.80 3.48 -15.29
CA HIS A 149 -0.90 2.36 -15.51
C HIS A 149 -0.43 1.81 -14.16
N GLU A 150 -0.59 0.51 -13.97
CA GLU A 150 0.02 -0.19 -12.84
C GLU A 150 1.53 -0.28 -13.06
N PHE A 151 2.31 -0.08 -12.00
CA PHE A 151 3.74 -0.32 -12.02
C PHE A 151 4.18 -1.24 -10.89
N THR A 152 5.31 -1.91 -11.11
CA THR A 152 6.06 -2.61 -10.06
C THR A 152 7.53 -2.24 -10.21
N ALA A 153 8.03 -1.39 -9.32
CA ALA A 153 9.43 -1.02 -9.23
C ALA A 153 10.12 -1.91 -8.19
N THR A 154 11.27 -2.48 -8.56
CA THR A 154 12.09 -3.28 -7.64
C THR A 154 13.45 -2.63 -7.47
N PHE A 155 13.83 -2.36 -6.22
CA PHE A 155 15.10 -1.79 -5.85
C PHE A 155 15.90 -2.80 -5.02
N ALA A 156 17.06 -3.21 -5.52
CA ALA A 156 17.99 -4.05 -4.79
C ALA A 156 18.89 -3.19 -3.89
N LEU A 157 19.06 -3.61 -2.63
CA LEU A 157 19.95 -2.97 -1.67
C LEU A 157 21.30 -3.67 -1.67
N ASP A 158 22.05 -3.44 -2.74
CA ASP A 158 23.34 -4.09 -3.00
C ASP A 158 24.50 -3.50 -2.17
N GLN A 159 24.24 -2.41 -1.45
CA GLN A 159 25.21 -1.75 -0.60
C GLN A 159 24.79 -1.86 0.88
N PRO A 160 25.75 -1.96 1.82
CA PRO A 160 25.43 -1.98 3.24
C PRO A 160 24.65 -0.73 3.67
N VAL A 161 23.43 -0.94 4.16
CA VAL A 161 22.64 0.08 4.84
C VAL A 161 22.83 -0.05 6.36
N LYS A 162 22.54 1.02 7.11
CA LYS A 162 22.57 1.01 8.58
C LYS A 162 21.16 1.22 9.13
N PRO A 163 20.86 0.71 10.35
CA PRO A 163 19.55 0.90 10.98
C PRO A 163 19.13 2.38 11.08
N SER A 164 20.08 3.28 11.33
CA SER A 164 19.84 4.73 11.46
C SER A 164 19.66 5.46 10.13
N TYR A 165 19.83 4.80 8.98
CA TYR A 165 19.63 5.44 7.67
C TYR A 165 18.14 5.62 7.41
N GLN A 166 17.80 6.77 6.80
CA GLN A 166 16.44 7.05 6.37
C GLN A 166 16.28 6.68 4.92
N ILE A 167 15.26 5.88 4.62
CA ILE A 167 14.78 5.63 3.27
C ILE A 167 13.64 6.60 2.93
N LYS A 168 13.63 7.09 1.70
CA LYS A 168 12.55 7.88 1.10
C LYS A 168 12.13 7.24 -0.22
N ILE A 169 10.83 7.16 -0.45
CA ILE A 169 10.25 6.65 -1.70
C ILE A 169 9.22 7.65 -2.20
N PHE A 170 9.39 8.13 -3.43
CA PHE A 170 8.53 9.17 -4.01
C PHE A 170 8.53 9.13 -5.54
N GLY A 171 7.43 9.57 -6.15
CA GLY A 171 7.35 9.85 -7.57
C GLY A 171 8.05 11.16 -7.94
N PHE A 172 8.69 11.18 -9.11
CA PHE A 172 9.37 12.34 -9.67
C PHE A 172 8.77 12.72 -11.02
N GLY A 173 8.21 13.92 -11.13
CA GLY A 173 7.47 14.38 -12.30
C GLY A 173 8.30 14.91 -13.46
N ALA A 174 9.60 15.12 -13.28
CA ALA A 174 10.47 15.71 -14.30
C ALA A 174 9.90 16.98 -14.97
N LYS A 175 9.25 17.84 -14.17
CA LYS A 175 8.59 19.09 -14.58
C LYS A 175 7.37 18.92 -15.50
N LYS A 176 6.78 17.74 -15.59
CA LYS A 176 5.52 17.50 -16.30
C LYS A 176 4.49 16.95 -15.32
N THR A 177 3.22 17.27 -15.58
CA THR A 177 2.13 16.77 -14.74
C THR A 177 2.06 15.25 -14.79
N ALA A 178 1.98 14.64 -13.61
CA ALA A 178 1.61 13.25 -13.44
C ALA A 178 0.94 13.07 -12.08
N TYR A 179 0.21 11.98 -11.93
CA TYR A 179 -0.47 11.61 -10.70
C TYR A 179 -0.05 10.21 -10.28
N PHE A 180 0.02 9.98 -8.98
CA PHE A 180 0.28 8.67 -8.40
C PHE A 180 -0.79 8.34 -7.37
N ASP A 181 -1.10 7.06 -7.26
CA ASP A 181 -2.17 6.56 -6.40
C ASP A 181 -1.92 5.10 -5.99
N ASP A 182 -2.61 4.64 -4.95
CA ASP A 182 -2.58 3.27 -4.41
C ASP A 182 -1.16 2.70 -4.23
N ILE A 183 -0.32 3.42 -3.50
CA ILE A 183 1.08 3.06 -3.31
C ILE A 183 1.21 1.96 -2.26
N LYS A 184 1.87 0.87 -2.64
CA LYS A 184 2.24 -0.24 -1.75
C LYS A 184 3.75 -0.45 -1.76
N ILE A 185 4.38 -0.31 -0.60
CA ILE A 185 5.83 -0.50 -0.40
C ILE A 185 6.02 -1.77 0.41
N THR A 186 6.82 -2.70 -0.13
CA THR A 186 7.16 -3.96 0.52
C THR A 186 8.67 -4.03 0.72
N PHE A 187 9.09 -4.22 1.97
CA PHE A 187 10.47 -4.48 2.36
C PHE A 187 10.65 -5.99 2.52
N GLU A 188 11.61 -6.59 1.82
CA GLU A 188 11.95 -8.02 1.95
C GLU A 188 13.33 -8.21 2.58
N PHE A 189 13.46 -9.16 3.52
CA PHE A 189 14.63 -9.36 4.37
C PHE A 189 15.45 -10.62 4.04
#